data_AF-A0A3M1SW13-F1
#
_entry.id   AF-A0A3M1SW13-F1
#
_cell.length_a   1.000
_cell.length_b   1.000
_cell.length_c   1.000
_cell.angle_alpha   90.00
_cell.angle_beta   90.00
_cell.angle_gamma   90.00
#
_symmetry.space_group_name_H-M   'P 1'
#
loop_
_entity.id
_entity.type
_entity.pdbx_description
1 polymer ?
#
loop_
_entity_poly.entity_id
_entity_poly.type
_entity_poly.pdbx_seq_one_letter_code
_entity_poly.pdbx_strand_id
1 'polypeptide(L)'
;SLIMQAADNNKVPAGAALAVDRHKFAEFVTARIKSHPNIEIVCEEVTKIPEDELVIIATGPLTSDALTEEIMKLTGSDQLYFYDAIAPIVSADSINMSIAFKAARYGKGGDDYINCPMNKEEYERFYYELINAKSVPLKRFEETRWFEACLPIEEMARRGIDTLRFGPMKPKGLIDPRTGREPYAVVQLRQENLMADAYGMVGFQNHLRYPEQQRVFRLIPGLENAEFLQYGQIHRNTYINSPRVLLETMQTRMNSKLFFAGQITGVEGYLESVGTGWLAGINAARIALGMQPVRAPKASAIGALCRYVSNVETDNFQPVNITFGLLEPLPEELRKHYRQKKERHQKQIEIALKEWQVFLAELKLAAVENA
;
A
#
# COMPACT_ATOMS: atom_id res chain seq x y z
N SER A 1 10.82 -10.75 -11.94
CA SER A 1 10.41 -10.55 -10.54
C SER A 1 9.47 -11.67 -10.15
N LEU A 2 9.74 -12.38 -9.05
CA LEU A 2 8.88 -13.46 -8.54
C LEU A 2 7.47 -12.94 -8.23
N ILE A 3 7.38 -11.77 -7.58
CA ILE A 3 6.12 -11.17 -7.17
C ILE A 3 5.27 -10.75 -8.38
N MET A 4 5.87 -10.12 -9.40
CA MET A 4 5.11 -9.76 -10.60
C MET A 4 4.61 -11.00 -11.36
N GLN A 5 5.41 -12.08 -11.43
CA GLN A 5 4.96 -13.34 -12.01
C GLN A 5 3.80 -13.95 -11.22
N ALA A 6 3.88 -13.93 -9.89
CA ALA A 6 2.79 -14.37 -9.03
C ALA A 6 1.52 -13.52 -9.24
N ALA A 7 1.68 -12.21 -9.44
CA ALA A 7 0.55 -11.32 -9.66
C ALA A 7 -0.11 -11.54 -11.02
N ASP A 8 0.67 -11.68 -12.09
CA ASP A 8 0.17 -11.93 -13.44
C ASP A 8 -0.59 -13.28 -13.51
N ASN A 9 -0.07 -14.31 -12.85
CA ASN A 9 -0.68 -15.65 -12.84
C ASN A 9 -1.98 -15.72 -12.03
N ASN A 10 -2.17 -14.82 -11.07
CA ASN A 10 -3.29 -14.85 -10.13
C ASN A 10 -4.16 -13.60 -10.24
N LYS A 11 -4.12 -12.92 -11.40
CA LYS A 11 -4.82 -11.66 -11.61
C LYS A 11 -6.34 -11.85 -11.50
N VAL A 12 -6.99 -10.95 -10.76
CA VAL A 12 -8.45 -10.83 -10.72
C VAL A 12 -8.88 -9.51 -11.40
N PRO A 13 -10.12 -9.43 -11.92
CA PRO A 13 -10.65 -8.18 -12.47
C PRO A 13 -10.64 -7.05 -11.43
N ALA A 14 -10.17 -5.86 -11.80
CA ALA A 14 -10.03 -4.69 -10.91
C ALA A 14 -9.96 -3.33 -11.64
N GLY A 15 -10.54 -3.22 -12.82
CA GLY A 15 -10.56 -2.04 -13.67
C GLY A 15 -9.16 -1.70 -14.19
N ALA A 16 -8.66 -0.52 -13.83
CA ALA A 16 -7.33 -0.07 -14.21
C ALA A 16 -6.21 -0.55 -13.27
N ALA A 17 -6.56 -1.18 -12.13
CA ALA A 17 -5.59 -1.67 -11.15
C ALA A 17 -5.17 -3.11 -11.43
N LEU A 18 -3.99 -3.49 -10.94
CA LEU A 18 -3.59 -4.90 -10.82
C LEU A 18 -4.02 -5.40 -9.44
N ALA A 19 -5.01 -6.29 -9.40
CA ALA A 19 -5.40 -7.02 -8.21
C ALA A 19 -5.19 -8.53 -8.41
N VAL A 20 -5.08 -9.26 -7.31
CA VAL A 20 -4.76 -10.68 -7.32
C VAL A 20 -5.67 -11.46 -6.38
N ASP A 21 -5.86 -12.74 -6.69
CA ASP A 21 -6.36 -13.72 -5.72
C ASP A 21 -5.31 -13.91 -4.62
N ARG A 22 -5.62 -13.45 -3.41
CA ARG A 22 -4.65 -13.38 -2.31
C ARG A 22 -4.10 -14.75 -1.91
N HIS A 23 -4.96 -15.76 -1.86
CA HIS A 23 -4.58 -17.10 -1.43
C HIS A 23 -3.67 -17.75 -2.47
N LYS A 24 -4.09 -17.74 -3.75
CA LYS A 24 -3.28 -18.33 -4.81
C LYS A 24 -1.98 -17.57 -5.05
N PHE A 25 -2.00 -16.25 -4.89
CA PHE A 25 -0.78 -15.43 -4.94
C PHE A 25 0.20 -15.85 -3.83
N ALA A 26 -0.27 -15.97 -2.59
CA ALA A 26 0.56 -16.37 -1.45
C ALA A 26 1.11 -17.79 -1.62
N GLU A 27 0.24 -18.75 -2.00
CA GLU A 27 0.64 -20.13 -2.28
C GLU A 27 1.72 -20.22 -3.38
N PHE A 28 1.56 -19.46 -4.47
CA PHE A 28 2.55 -19.42 -5.54
C PHE A 28 3.91 -18.93 -5.03
N VAL A 29 3.94 -17.84 -4.28
CA VAL A 29 5.18 -17.28 -3.72
C VAL A 29 5.81 -18.27 -2.74
N THR A 30 5.03 -18.81 -1.80
CA THR A 30 5.49 -19.78 -0.80
C THR A 30 6.06 -21.04 -1.47
N ALA A 31 5.39 -21.59 -2.47
CA ALA A 31 5.87 -22.78 -3.18
C ALA A 31 7.21 -22.53 -3.88
N ARG A 32 7.38 -21.37 -4.53
CA ARG A 32 8.63 -21.01 -5.21
C ARG A 32 9.79 -20.85 -4.22
N ILE A 33 9.56 -20.19 -3.09
CA ILE A 33 10.58 -20.03 -2.03
C ILE A 33 10.95 -21.40 -1.43
N LYS A 34 9.97 -22.22 -1.02
CA LYS A 34 10.19 -23.56 -0.46
C LYS A 34 10.96 -24.50 -1.39
N SER A 35 10.79 -24.35 -2.70
CA SER A 35 11.44 -25.19 -3.70
C SER A 35 12.87 -24.75 -4.06
N HIS A 36 13.35 -23.61 -3.58
CA HIS A 36 14.62 -23.06 -4.02
C HIS A 36 15.80 -23.70 -3.28
N PRO A 37 16.81 -24.26 -3.99
CA PRO A 37 17.88 -25.04 -3.36
C PRO A 37 18.79 -24.24 -2.43
N ASN A 38 18.90 -22.92 -2.65
CA ASN A 38 19.72 -22.02 -1.84
C ASN A 38 18.92 -21.25 -0.78
N ILE A 39 17.67 -21.65 -0.49
CA ILE A 39 16.85 -21.01 0.55
C ILE A 39 16.50 -22.06 1.60
N GLU A 40 16.95 -21.84 2.82
CA GLU A 40 16.47 -22.53 4.00
C GLU A 40 15.36 -21.70 4.66
N ILE A 41 14.28 -22.36 5.10
CA ILE A 41 13.18 -21.72 5.81
C ILE A 41 13.19 -22.22 7.24
N VAL A 42 13.43 -21.31 8.18
CA VAL A 42 13.32 -21.55 9.61
C VAL A 42 12.07 -20.85 10.13
N CYS A 43 11.13 -21.63 10.66
CA CYS A 43 9.85 -21.13 11.18
C CYS A 43 9.96 -20.85 12.68
N GLU A 44 10.64 -19.78 13.05
CA GLU A 44 10.81 -19.35 14.44
C GLU A 44 10.70 -17.83 14.59
N GLU A 45 10.46 -17.38 15.82
CA GLU A 45 10.54 -15.95 16.13
C GLU A 45 12.01 -15.55 16.30
N VAL A 46 12.47 -14.60 15.48
CA VAL A 46 13.79 -13.98 15.65
C VAL A 46 13.69 -12.89 16.70
N THR A 47 14.27 -13.13 17.87
CA THR A 47 14.23 -12.18 19.00
C THR A 47 15.54 -11.40 19.20
N LYS A 48 16.56 -11.63 18.36
CA LYS A 48 17.88 -11.00 18.42
C LYS A 48 18.42 -10.76 17.02
N ILE A 49 19.18 -9.68 16.84
CA ILE A 49 19.82 -9.33 15.57
C ILE A 49 21.28 -9.82 15.63
N PRO A 50 21.70 -10.76 14.76
CA PRO A 50 23.10 -11.20 14.72
C PRO A 50 24.04 -10.03 14.39
N GLU A 51 25.14 -9.90 15.15
CA GLU A 51 26.06 -8.76 15.02
C GLU A 51 27.04 -8.89 13.83
N ASP A 52 27.52 -10.11 13.55
CA ASP A 52 28.59 -10.36 12.57
C ASP A 52 28.12 -10.93 11.22
N GLU A 53 26.82 -11.15 11.07
CA GLU A 53 26.22 -11.75 9.88
C GLU A 53 25.64 -10.70 8.93
N LEU A 54 25.41 -11.12 7.69
CA LEU A 54 24.71 -10.32 6.69
C LEU A 54 23.20 -10.50 6.88
N VAL A 55 22.51 -9.46 7.34
CA VAL A 55 21.12 -9.54 7.80
C VAL A 55 20.24 -8.53 7.07
N ILE A 56 19.06 -8.97 6.64
CA ILE A 56 17.99 -8.11 6.15
C ILE A 56 16.79 -8.24 7.08
N ILE A 57 16.41 -7.15 7.73
CA ILE A 57 15.19 -7.07 8.56
C ILE A 57 14.03 -6.60 7.68
N ALA A 58 13.04 -7.48 7.48
CA ALA A 58 11.88 -7.25 6.63
C ALA A 58 10.56 -7.73 7.27
N THR A 59 10.41 -7.47 8.57
CA THR A 59 9.30 -7.97 9.41
C THR A 59 7.98 -7.23 9.25
N GLY A 60 7.97 -6.12 8.50
CA GLY A 60 6.76 -5.38 8.19
C GLY A 60 6.14 -4.70 9.43
N PRO A 61 4.84 -4.35 9.36
CA PRO A 61 4.20 -3.46 10.33
C PRO A 61 4.01 -4.06 11.72
N LEU A 62 3.92 -5.39 11.81
CA LEU A 62 3.63 -6.14 13.02
C LEU A 62 4.90 -6.86 13.52
N THR A 63 6.02 -6.13 13.55
CA THR A 63 7.27 -6.62 14.13
C THR A 63 7.04 -7.00 15.59
N SER A 64 7.53 -8.17 16.03
CA SER A 64 7.30 -8.65 17.40
C SER A 64 7.90 -7.72 18.45
N ASP A 65 7.35 -7.75 19.66
CA ASP A 65 7.81 -6.90 20.77
C ASP A 65 9.30 -7.14 21.08
N ALA A 66 9.73 -8.40 21.09
CA ALA A 66 11.13 -8.76 21.37
C ALA A 66 12.10 -8.21 20.32
N LEU A 67 11.78 -8.37 19.02
CA LEU A 67 12.63 -7.83 17.96
C LEU A 67 12.57 -6.30 17.90
N THR A 68 11.42 -5.71 18.23
CA THR A 68 11.23 -4.27 18.37
C THR A 68 12.22 -3.71 19.39
N GLU A 69 12.37 -4.33 20.56
CA GLU A 69 13.34 -3.93 21.57
C GLU A 69 14.79 -3.96 21.07
N GLU A 70 15.16 -4.99 20.31
CA GLU A 70 16.50 -5.10 19.72
C GLU A 70 16.75 -4.06 18.63
N ILE A 71 15.76 -3.80 17.78
CA ILE A 71 15.84 -2.74 16.77
C ILE A 71 16.03 -1.38 17.47
N MET A 72 15.30 -1.11 18.56
CA MET A 72 15.44 0.15 19.30
C MET A 72 16.85 0.34 19.89
N LYS A 73 17.49 -0.72 20.37
CA LYS A 73 18.88 -0.66 20.85
C LYS A 73 19.83 -0.23 19.74
N LEU A 74 19.59 -0.67 18.51
CA LEU A 74 20.40 -0.34 17.35
C LEU A 74 20.05 1.03 16.76
N THR A 75 18.78 1.37 16.60
CA THR A 75 18.36 2.58 15.88
C THR A 75 18.23 3.81 16.77
N GLY A 76 18.34 3.63 18.08
CA GLY A 76 17.98 4.62 19.09
C GLY A 76 16.48 4.60 19.41
N SER A 77 16.11 5.27 20.51
CA SER A 77 14.76 5.27 21.11
C SER A 77 13.68 6.03 20.34
N ASP A 78 14.00 6.58 19.15
CA ASP A 78 13.07 7.35 18.32
C ASP A 78 12.24 6.39 17.44
N GLN A 79 11.50 5.46 18.06
CA GLN A 79 10.55 4.65 17.32
C GLN A 79 9.42 5.54 16.81
N LEU A 80 9.17 5.46 15.51
CA LEU A 80 8.03 6.10 14.90
C LEU A 80 6.95 5.04 14.67
N TYR A 81 5.72 5.43 14.91
CA TYR A 81 4.56 4.59 14.63
C TYR A 81 3.51 5.46 13.95
N PHE A 82 2.68 4.80 13.16
CA PHE A 82 1.46 5.37 12.62
C PHE A 82 0.36 4.33 12.75
N TYR A 83 -0.87 4.81 12.64
CA TYR A 83 -2.03 3.94 12.56
C TYR A 83 -2.51 3.86 11.11
N ASP A 84 -2.63 2.63 10.62
CA ASP A 84 -3.32 2.33 9.37
C ASP A 84 -4.64 1.61 9.67
N ALA A 85 -5.62 1.75 8.78
CA ALA A 85 -6.92 1.14 8.92
C ALA A 85 -7.22 0.22 7.72
N ILE A 86 -7.87 -0.91 8.00
CA ILE A 86 -8.37 -1.83 6.98
C ILE A 86 -9.86 -1.62 6.76
N ALA A 87 -10.32 -1.85 5.53
CA ALA A 87 -11.72 -1.75 5.17
C ALA A 87 -12.48 -3.08 5.42
N PRO A 88 -13.81 -3.03 5.62
CA PRO A 88 -14.63 -4.24 5.73
C PRO A 88 -14.73 -5.04 4.42
N ILE A 89 -15.00 -6.34 4.56
CA ILE A 89 -15.32 -7.26 3.47
C ILE A 89 -16.73 -7.80 3.68
N VAL A 90 -17.54 -7.79 2.63
CA VAL A 90 -18.93 -8.28 2.63
C VAL A 90 -19.09 -9.52 1.74
N SER A 91 -20.03 -10.39 2.12
CA SER A 91 -20.42 -11.57 1.33
C SER A 91 -21.17 -11.14 0.07
N ALA A 92 -20.82 -11.73 -1.08
CA ALA A 92 -21.44 -11.41 -2.36
C ALA A 92 -22.96 -11.65 -2.35
N ASP A 93 -23.41 -12.75 -1.76
CA ASP A 93 -24.83 -13.15 -1.72
C ASP A 93 -25.69 -12.22 -0.86
N SER A 94 -25.06 -11.42 0.00
CA SER A 94 -25.73 -10.43 0.85
C SER A 94 -25.93 -9.08 0.17
N ILE A 95 -25.35 -8.86 -1.02
CA ILE A 95 -25.43 -7.60 -1.76
C ILE A 95 -26.72 -7.59 -2.60
N ASN A 96 -27.56 -6.57 -2.41
CA ASN A 96 -28.77 -6.40 -3.19
C ASN A 96 -28.47 -5.79 -4.58
N MET A 97 -28.30 -6.68 -5.55
CA MET A 97 -28.05 -6.34 -6.96
C MET A 97 -29.27 -5.77 -7.72
N SER A 98 -30.45 -5.66 -7.10
CA SER A 98 -31.56 -4.87 -7.67
C SER A 98 -31.35 -3.35 -7.49
N ILE A 99 -30.40 -2.98 -6.63
CA ILE A 99 -30.00 -1.59 -6.36
C ILE A 99 -28.58 -1.36 -6.85
N ALA A 100 -27.65 -2.22 -6.42
CA ALA A 100 -26.26 -2.13 -6.82
C ALA A 100 -26.07 -2.58 -8.28
N PHE A 101 -25.04 -2.06 -8.95
CA PHE A 101 -24.77 -2.39 -10.34
C PHE A 101 -23.27 -2.56 -10.60
N LYS A 102 -22.92 -3.47 -11.53
CA LYS A 102 -21.53 -3.62 -11.97
C LYS A 102 -21.20 -2.58 -13.03
N ALA A 103 -20.09 -1.89 -12.86
CA ALA A 103 -19.55 -0.95 -13.84
C ALA A 103 -18.14 -0.48 -13.47
N ALA A 104 -17.30 -0.27 -14.48
CA ALA A 104 -16.09 0.54 -14.35
C ALA A 104 -16.35 2.01 -14.68
N ARG A 105 -15.56 2.90 -14.06
CA ARG A 105 -15.60 4.33 -14.34
C ARG A 105 -15.28 4.61 -15.82
N TYR A 106 -16.07 5.48 -16.43
CA TYR A 106 -15.96 5.89 -17.84
C TYR A 106 -16.07 4.73 -18.84
N GLY A 107 -16.65 3.59 -18.44
CA GLY A 107 -16.75 2.39 -19.27
C GLY A 107 -15.38 1.78 -19.63
N LYS A 108 -14.31 2.11 -18.91
CA LYS A 108 -12.96 1.60 -19.16
C LYS A 108 -12.58 0.56 -18.12
N GLY A 109 -12.54 -0.71 -18.52
CA GLY A 109 -12.01 -1.81 -17.70
C GLY A 109 -13.06 -2.75 -17.11
N GLY A 110 -14.06 -3.17 -17.89
CA GLY A 110 -14.97 -4.26 -17.49
C GLY A 110 -15.97 -3.92 -16.38
N ASP A 111 -16.61 -4.96 -15.84
CA ASP A 111 -17.65 -4.95 -14.80
C ASP A 111 -17.04 -5.25 -13.41
N ASP A 112 -15.85 -4.70 -13.17
CA ASP A 112 -14.92 -5.16 -12.12
C ASP A 112 -15.24 -4.64 -10.71
N TYR A 113 -16.18 -3.70 -10.60
CA TYR A 113 -16.65 -3.14 -9.34
C TYR A 113 -18.15 -3.24 -9.25
N ILE A 114 -18.66 -3.62 -8.08
CA ILE A 114 -20.07 -3.41 -7.72
C ILE A 114 -20.19 -2.01 -7.14
N ASN A 115 -21.14 -1.24 -7.65
CA ASN A 115 -21.37 0.15 -7.30
C ASN A 115 -22.71 0.26 -6.58
N CYS A 116 -22.68 0.77 -5.35
CA CYS A 116 -23.84 1.01 -4.52
C CYS A 116 -24.17 2.51 -4.57
N PRO A 117 -25.13 2.95 -5.41
CA PRO A 117 -25.43 4.36 -5.60
C PRO A 117 -26.18 4.95 -4.40
N MET A 118 -25.98 6.24 -4.15
CA MET A 118 -26.75 7.03 -3.19
C MET A 118 -27.32 8.27 -3.87
N ASN A 119 -28.56 8.63 -3.50
CA ASN A 119 -29.09 9.97 -3.67
C ASN A 119 -28.55 10.92 -2.58
N LYS A 120 -29.01 12.17 -2.60
CA LYS A 120 -28.51 13.20 -1.69
C LYS A 120 -28.95 12.93 -0.25
N GLU A 121 -30.20 12.56 -0.05
CA GLU A 121 -30.82 12.32 1.24
C GLU A 121 -30.19 11.08 1.94
N GLU A 122 -29.95 10.01 1.18
CA GLU A 122 -29.26 8.80 1.62
C GLU A 122 -27.82 9.10 2.03
N TYR A 123 -27.11 9.89 1.23
CA TYR A 123 -25.74 10.31 1.53
C TYR A 123 -25.67 11.16 2.81
N GLU A 124 -26.55 12.15 2.94
CA GLU A 124 -26.59 13.01 4.12
C GLU A 124 -26.88 12.19 5.38
N ARG A 125 -27.86 11.27 5.32
CA ARG A 125 -28.13 10.35 6.42
C ARG A 125 -26.92 9.49 6.77
N PHE A 126 -26.29 8.86 5.78
CA PHE A 126 -25.09 8.06 5.98
C PHE A 126 -23.96 8.88 6.62
N TYR A 127 -23.71 10.09 6.12
CA TYR A 127 -22.68 11.00 6.62
C TYR A 127 -22.91 11.36 8.09
N TYR A 128 -24.13 11.76 8.46
CA TYR A 128 -24.44 12.13 9.83
C TYR A 128 -24.31 10.96 10.79
N GLU A 129 -24.74 9.77 10.37
CA GLU A 129 -24.59 8.56 11.18
C GLU A 129 -23.11 8.14 11.33
N LEU A 130 -22.31 8.35 10.28
CA LEU A 130 -20.88 8.05 10.28
C LEU A 130 -20.08 8.96 11.23
N ILE A 131 -20.27 10.28 11.17
CA ILE A 131 -19.48 11.21 12.03
C ILE A 131 -19.83 11.07 13.52
N ASN A 132 -21.05 10.62 13.82
CA ASN A 132 -21.56 10.39 15.18
C ASN A 132 -21.34 8.95 15.67
N ALA A 133 -20.83 8.06 14.81
CA ALA A 133 -20.58 6.68 15.15
C ALA A 133 -19.49 6.54 16.21
N LYS A 134 -19.63 5.52 17.07
CA LYS A 134 -18.66 5.27 18.14
C LYS A 134 -17.42 4.55 17.61
N SER A 135 -16.29 5.20 17.76
CA SER A 135 -14.96 4.67 17.54
C SER A 135 -14.47 3.73 18.65
N VAL A 136 -13.57 2.81 18.32
CA VAL A 136 -12.77 2.09 19.31
C VAL A 136 -11.85 3.11 20.00
N PRO A 137 -11.80 3.18 21.35
CA PRO A 137 -10.88 4.08 22.03
C PRO A 137 -9.44 3.69 21.72
N LEU A 138 -8.67 4.62 21.18
CA LEU A 138 -7.21 4.48 21.11
C LEU A 138 -6.69 4.52 22.56
N LYS A 139 -6.31 3.36 23.11
CA LYS A 139 -5.87 3.27 24.52
C LYS A 139 -4.66 4.19 24.77
N ARG A 140 -4.72 4.88 25.91
CA ARG A 140 -3.71 5.75 26.55
C ARG A 140 -2.26 5.38 26.21
N PHE A 141 -1.65 6.22 25.40
CA PHE A 141 -0.28 6.73 25.36
C PHE A 141 -0.07 7.09 23.89
N GLU A 142 0.18 8.37 23.63
CA GLU A 142 0.50 8.97 22.32
C GLU A 142 -0.59 9.78 21.60
N GLU A 143 -0.16 10.92 21.07
CA GLU A 143 -0.88 11.74 20.09
C GLU A 143 -1.21 10.87 18.87
N THR A 144 -2.47 10.92 18.39
CA THR A 144 -2.89 10.09 17.26
C THR A 144 -2.27 10.60 15.97
N ARG A 145 -1.28 9.88 15.45
CA ARG A 145 -0.67 10.14 14.13
C ARG A 145 -1.30 9.21 13.09
N TRP A 146 -2.27 9.76 12.35
CA TRP A 146 -2.86 9.06 11.22
C TRP A 146 -1.92 9.06 10.02
N PHE A 147 -1.88 7.94 9.30
CA PHE A 147 -1.29 7.95 7.97
C PHE A 147 -2.24 8.65 6.99
N GLU A 148 -1.85 9.84 6.51
CA GLU A 148 -2.71 10.71 5.70
C GLU A 148 -3.23 10.04 4.41
N ALA A 149 -2.46 9.12 3.81
CA ALA A 149 -2.90 8.43 2.61
C ALA A 149 -3.89 7.28 2.87
N CYS A 150 -4.09 6.87 4.14
CA CYS A 150 -5.04 5.83 4.53
C CYS A 150 -5.85 6.23 5.78
N LEU A 151 -6.38 7.46 5.75
CA LEU A 151 -7.17 8.00 6.85
C LEU A 151 -8.48 7.20 7.04
N PRO A 152 -8.92 6.92 8.28
CA PRO A 152 -10.23 6.35 8.55
C PRO A 152 -11.37 7.19 7.95
N ILE A 153 -12.38 6.53 7.38
CA ILE A 153 -13.48 7.19 6.66
C ILE A 153 -14.27 8.17 7.55
N GLU A 154 -14.42 7.86 8.83
CA GLU A 154 -15.04 8.74 9.82
C GLU A 154 -14.20 10.00 10.09
N GLU A 155 -12.87 9.90 10.07
CA GLU A 155 -11.97 11.06 10.20
C GLU A 155 -11.97 11.90 8.92
N MET A 156 -12.01 11.26 7.75
CA MET A 156 -12.21 11.96 6.47
C MET A 156 -13.54 12.72 6.47
N ALA A 157 -14.62 12.10 6.94
CA ALA A 157 -15.94 12.72 7.00
C ALA A 157 -15.95 13.96 7.90
N ARG A 158 -15.26 13.93 9.06
CA ARG A 158 -15.16 15.09 9.96
C ARG A 158 -14.49 16.31 9.33
N ARG A 159 -13.68 16.15 8.28
CA ARG A 159 -13.07 17.27 7.53
C ARG A 159 -14.09 18.05 6.68
N GLY A 160 -15.28 17.50 6.43
CA GLY A 160 -16.37 18.20 5.76
C GLY A 160 -17.32 17.28 5.01
N ILE A 161 -18.57 17.72 4.84
CA ILE A 161 -19.65 16.90 4.26
C ILE A 161 -19.40 16.44 2.83
N ASP A 162 -18.70 17.21 2.00
CA ASP A 162 -18.38 16.81 0.62
C ASP A 162 -17.04 16.03 0.52
N THR A 163 -16.29 15.88 1.61
CA THR A 163 -14.96 15.25 1.58
C THR A 163 -15.02 13.84 1.00
N LEU A 164 -16.00 13.03 1.42
CA LEU A 164 -16.15 11.66 0.93
C LEU A 164 -16.50 11.62 -0.56
N ARG A 165 -17.32 12.56 -1.05
CA ARG A 165 -17.69 12.69 -2.47
C ARG A 165 -16.55 13.15 -3.38
N PHE A 166 -15.50 13.75 -2.83
CA PHE A 166 -14.27 14.02 -3.57
C PHE A 166 -13.24 12.89 -3.45
N GLY A 167 -13.37 12.04 -2.43
CA GLY A 167 -12.53 10.87 -2.18
C GLY A 167 -13.23 9.53 -2.46
N PRO A 168 -13.43 8.68 -1.44
CA PRO A 168 -13.84 7.28 -1.61
C PRO A 168 -15.26 7.10 -2.18
N MET A 169 -16.14 8.09 -2.02
CA MET A 169 -17.53 8.04 -2.46
C MET A 169 -17.82 8.83 -3.75
N LYS A 170 -16.77 9.17 -4.51
CA LYS A 170 -16.87 9.98 -5.72
C LYS A 170 -17.71 9.28 -6.80
N PRO A 171 -18.75 9.90 -7.38
CA PRO A 171 -19.60 9.23 -8.38
C PRO A 171 -19.04 9.31 -9.82
N LYS A 172 -17.98 10.10 -10.05
CA LYS A 172 -17.55 10.49 -11.40
C LYS A 172 -17.32 9.31 -12.36
N GLY A 173 -17.97 9.40 -13.51
CA GLY A 173 -17.82 8.42 -14.59
C GLY A 173 -18.66 7.15 -14.39
N LEU A 174 -19.60 7.14 -13.46
CA LEU A 174 -20.55 6.04 -13.26
C LEU A 174 -21.95 6.56 -13.55
N ILE A 175 -22.72 5.79 -14.32
CA ILE A 175 -24.13 6.08 -14.62
C ILE A 175 -24.95 4.98 -13.98
N ASP A 176 -25.86 5.35 -13.08
CA ASP A 176 -26.79 4.41 -12.48
C ASP A 176 -27.82 3.96 -13.54
N PRO A 177 -27.88 2.66 -13.88
CA PRO A 177 -28.82 2.15 -14.88
C PRO A 177 -30.30 2.41 -14.55
N ARG A 178 -30.65 2.54 -13.27
CA ARG A 178 -32.03 2.76 -12.82
C ARG A 178 -32.52 4.18 -13.10
N THR A 179 -31.62 5.15 -13.03
CA THR A 179 -31.94 6.58 -13.16
C THR A 179 -31.43 7.19 -14.46
N GLY A 180 -30.49 6.52 -15.14
CA GLY A 180 -29.81 7.03 -16.33
C GLY A 180 -28.91 8.24 -16.04
N ARG A 181 -28.56 8.51 -14.78
CA ARG A 181 -27.82 9.69 -14.33
C ARG A 181 -26.62 9.30 -13.46
N GLU A 182 -25.67 10.22 -13.34
CA GLU A 182 -24.58 10.08 -12.37
C GLU A 182 -25.18 10.19 -10.94
N PRO A 183 -24.94 9.22 -10.04
CA PRO A 183 -25.49 9.26 -8.69
C PRO A 183 -24.87 10.39 -7.87
N TYR A 184 -25.49 10.74 -6.73
CA TYR A 184 -24.96 11.80 -5.88
C TYR A 184 -23.68 11.35 -5.16
N ALA A 185 -23.63 10.11 -4.71
CA ALA A 185 -22.44 9.45 -4.19
C ALA A 185 -22.49 7.95 -4.54
N VAL A 186 -21.36 7.25 -4.39
CA VAL A 186 -21.31 5.81 -4.68
C VAL A 186 -20.33 5.10 -3.75
N VAL A 187 -20.68 3.92 -3.25
CA VAL A 187 -19.72 3.02 -2.59
C VAL A 187 -19.31 1.96 -3.59
N GLN A 188 -18.01 1.83 -3.85
CA GLN A 188 -17.48 0.79 -4.73
C GLN A 188 -17.04 -0.41 -3.92
N LEU A 189 -17.38 -1.61 -4.39
CA LEU A 189 -16.96 -2.88 -3.84
C LEU A 189 -16.08 -3.59 -4.86
N ARG A 190 -14.92 -4.07 -4.43
CA ARG A 190 -13.95 -4.78 -5.28
C ARG A 190 -13.94 -6.26 -4.93
N GLN A 191 -13.92 -7.10 -5.95
CA GLN A 191 -13.79 -8.55 -5.80
C GLN A 191 -12.48 -8.92 -5.07
N GLU A 192 -12.56 -9.82 -4.09
CA GLU A 192 -11.40 -10.21 -3.28
C GLU A 192 -10.76 -11.55 -3.67
N ASN A 193 -11.51 -12.41 -4.38
CA ASN A 193 -11.05 -13.74 -4.79
C ASN A 193 -11.62 -14.12 -6.14
N LEU A 194 -11.10 -15.17 -6.79
CA LEU A 194 -11.57 -15.60 -8.10
C LEU A 194 -13.02 -16.12 -8.12
N MET A 195 -13.52 -16.62 -6.98
CA MET A 195 -14.89 -17.14 -6.86
C MET A 195 -15.95 -16.04 -6.85
N ALA A 196 -15.54 -14.79 -6.62
CA ALA A 196 -16.42 -13.63 -6.51
C ALA A 196 -17.50 -13.78 -5.43
N ASP A 197 -17.20 -14.51 -4.34
CA ASP A 197 -18.10 -14.68 -3.18
C ASP A 197 -17.82 -13.66 -2.05
N ALA A 198 -16.73 -12.88 -2.16
CA ALA A 198 -16.34 -11.86 -1.20
C ALA A 198 -15.92 -10.55 -1.89
N TYR A 199 -16.39 -9.43 -1.32
CA TYR A 199 -16.15 -8.09 -1.86
C TYR A 199 -15.67 -7.11 -0.78
N GLY A 200 -14.53 -6.46 -1.01
CA GLY A 200 -13.96 -5.44 -0.13
C GLY A 200 -14.54 -4.06 -0.40
N MET A 201 -14.85 -3.29 0.65
CA MET A 201 -15.38 -1.93 0.54
C MET A 201 -14.24 -0.92 0.22
N VAL A 202 -14.21 -0.38 -0.99
CA VAL A 202 -13.10 0.45 -1.47
C VAL A 202 -13.08 1.81 -0.77
N GLY A 203 -11.99 2.09 -0.02
CA GLY A 203 -11.81 3.38 0.66
C GLY A 203 -12.59 3.53 1.97
N PHE A 204 -13.05 2.42 2.54
CA PHE A 204 -13.85 2.36 3.78
C PHE A 204 -13.04 1.86 4.98
N GLN A 205 -11.73 2.04 4.95
CA GLN A 205 -10.88 1.83 6.12
C GLN A 205 -11.41 2.66 7.30
N ASN A 206 -11.56 2.04 8.47
CA ASN A 206 -12.21 2.67 9.62
C ASN A 206 -11.76 2.04 10.95
N HIS A 207 -12.12 2.69 12.06
CA HIS A 207 -11.89 2.21 13.41
C HIS A 207 -13.13 2.20 14.29
N LEU A 208 -14.29 2.28 13.65
CA LEU A 208 -15.57 2.19 14.32
C LEU A 208 -15.69 0.85 15.05
N ARG A 209 -16.40 0.85 16.18
CA ARG A 209 -16.75 -0.41 16.85
C ARG A 209 -17.56 -1.28 15.89
N TYR A 210 -17.39 -2.60 15.94
CA TYR A 210 -18.08 -3.50 14.99
C TYR A 210 -19.61 -3.30 14.92
N PRO A 211 -20.34 -3.10 16.04
CA PRO A 211 -21.78 -2.80 15.95
C PRO A 211 -22.09 -1.49 15.20
N GLU A 212 -21.21 -0.50 15.30
CA GLU A 212 -21.36 0.77 14.59
C GLU A 212 -21.04 0.61 13.10
N GLN A 213 -20.04 -0.21 12.73
CA GLN A 213 -19.79 -0.56 11.33
C GLN A 213 -21.01 -1.20 10.70
N GLN A 214 -21.60 -2.22 11.36
CA GLN A 214 -22.82 -2.85 10.87
C GLN A 214 -23.95 -1.84 10.72
N ARG A 215 -24.19 -1.00 11.75
CA ARG A 215 -25.28 -0.02 11.77
C ARG A 215 -25.14 1.02 10.68
N VAL A 216 -23.94 1.58 10.49
CA VAL A 216 -23.68 2.68 9.56
C VAL A 216 -23.57 2.17 8.13
N PHE A 217 -22.83 1.08 7.89
CA PHE A 217 -22.63 0.59 6.52
C PHE A 217 -23.87 -0.09 5.94
N ARG A 218 -24.80 -0.60 6.76
CA ARG A 218 -26.12 -1.05 6.29
C ARG A 218 -27.07 0.08 5.89
N LEU A 219 -26.69 1.35 6.09
CA LEU A 219 -27.42 2.48 5.49
C LEU A 219 -27.13 2.66 4.01
N ILE A 220 -26.10 1.98 3.48
CA ILE A 220 -25.71 2.07 2.08
C ILE A 220 -26.73 1.29 1.23
N PRO A 221 -27.37 1.91 0.23
CA PRO A 221 -28.29 1.22 -0.65
C PRO A 221 -27.63 0.05 -1.36
N GLY A 222 -28.22 -1.14 -1.27
CA GLY A 222 -27.60 -2.38 -1.75
C GLY A 222 -26.90 -3.21 -0.66
N LEU A 223 -26.63 -2.64 0.52
CA LEU A 223 -25.95 -3.29 1.64
C LEU A 223 -26.81 -3.37 2.90
N GLU A 224 -28.13 -3.20 2.78
CA GLU A 224 -29.05 -3.15 3.93
C GLU A 224 -29.01 -4.44 4.77
N ASN A 225 -28.81 -5.57 4.09
CA ASN A 225 -28.69 -6.90 4.69
C ASN A 225 -27.27 -7.46 4.61
N ALA A 226 -26.27 -6.59 4.40
CA ALA A 226 -24.89 -7.04 4.20
C ALA A 226 -24.41 -7.92 5.36
N GLU A 227 -23.83 -9.06 5.00
CA GLU A 227 -23.09 -9.95 5.89
C GLU A 227 -21.61 -9.56 5.81
N PHE A 228 -21.05 -9.11 6.93
CA PHE A 228 -19.64 -8.73 7.03
C PHE A 228 -18.81 -9.96 7.35
N LEU A 229 -18.05 -10.43 6.36
CA LEU A 229 -17.07 -11.50 6.51
C LEU A 229 -15.83 -11.02 7.31
N GLN A 230 -15.53 -9.73 7.21
CA GLN A 230 -14.47 -9.06 7.95
C GLN A 230 -14.86 -7.61 8.26
N TYR A 231 -14.60 -7.16 9.49
CA TYR A 231 -14.76 -5.76 9.87
C TYR A 231 -13.49 -4.96 9.63
N GLY A 232 -13.65 -3.65 9.44
CA GLY A 232 -12.54 -2.70 9.46
C GLY A 232 -11.90 -2.61 10.85
N GLN A 233 -10.60 -2.39 10.89
CA GLN A 233 -9.79 -2.36 12.11
C GLN A 233 -8.62 -1.41 11.92
N ILE A 234 -8.07 -0.92 13.03
CA ILE A 234 -6.78 -0.22 13.04
C ILE A 234 -5.67 -1.16 13.44
N HIS A 235 -4.53 -0.99 12.77
CA HIS A 235 -3.27 -1.58 13.19
C HIS A 235 -2.27 -0.46 13.48
N ARG A 236 -1.55 -0.58 14.60
CA ARG A 236 -0.36 0.22 14.85
C ARG A 236 0.77 -0.38 14.02
N ASN A 237 1.34 0.43 13.15
CA ASN A 237 2.45 0.04 12.30
C ASN A 237 3.71 0.68 12.86
N THR A 238 4.68 -0.15 13.23
CA THR A 238 5.98 0.31 13.71
C THR A 238 6.93 0.49 12.52
N TYR A 239 7.69 1.58 12.51
CA TYR A 239 8.74 1.81 11.52
C TYR A 239 9.92 2.55 12.15
N ILE A 240 11.09 2.41 11.53
CA ILE A 240 12.30 3.10 11.98
C ILE A 240 12.36 4.51 11.41
N ASN A 241 13.07 5.41 12.09
CA ASN A 241 13.44 6.71 11.53
C ASN A 241 14.52 6.53 10.44
N SER A 242 14.11 6.00 9.29
CA SER A 242 14.97 5.62 8.18
C SER A 242 15.95 6.71 7.73
N PRO A 243 15.61 8.01 7.72
CA PRO A 243 16.58 9.04 7.32
C PRO A 243 17.85 9.03 8.18
N ARG A 244 17.68 8.74 9.48
CA ARG A 244 18.79 8.65 10.45
C ARG A 244 19.50 7.32 10.42
N VAL A 245 18.83 6.25 9.96
CA VAL A 245 19.33 4.87 10.07
C VAL A 245 19.88 4.34 8.75
N LEU A 246 19.30 4.69 7.61
CA LEU A 246 19.53 4.02 6.33
C LEU A 246 20.30 4.86 5.32
N LEU A 247 21.09 4.18 4.49
CA LEU A 247 21.63 4.67 3.23
C LEU A 247 20.65 4.40 2.09
N GLU A 248 20.81 5.04 0.93
CA GLU A 248 20.00 4.76 -0.27
C GLU A 248 20.16 3.33 -0.80
N THR A 249 21.21 2.62 -0.35
CA THR A 249 21.48 1.21 -0.65
C THR A 249 20.66 0.25 0.24
N MET A 250 19.82 0.79 1.13
CA MET A 250 19.06 0.10 2.18
C MET A 250 19.92 -0.53 3.29
N GLN A 251 21.24 -0.31 3.27
CA GLN A 251 22.13 -0.62 4.40
C GLN A 251 21.91 0.36 5.53
N THR A 252 22.14 -0.08 6.76
CA THR A 252 22.25 0.86 7.87
C THR A 252 23.53 1.68 7.75
N ARG A 253 23.48 2.92 8.23
CA ARG A 253 24.63 3.82 8.32
C ARG A 253 25.68 3.32 9.32
N MET A 254 25.28 2.51 10.30
CA MET A 254 26.13 2.04 11.40
C MET A 254 26.77 0.68 11.14
N ASN A 255 26.10 -0.19 10.38
CA ASN A 255 26.59 -1.52 10.03
C ASN A 255 26.30 -1.82 8.54
N SER A 256 27.35 -1.96 7.74
CA SER A 256 27.26 -2.24 6.30
C SER A 256 26.74 -3.64 5.97
N LYS A 257 26.68 -4.55 6.95
CA LYS A 257 26.09 -5.89 6.80
C LYS A 257 24.62 -5.96 7.23
N LEU A 258 24.09 -4.90 7.84
CA LEU A 258 22.70 -4.84 8.29
C LEU A 258 21.87 -4.00 7.32
N PHE A 259 20.70 -4.52 6.94
CA PHE A 259 19.75 -3.88 6.04
C PHE A 259 18.36 -3.87 6.67
N PHE A 260 17.55 -2.88 6.29
CA PHE A 260 16.11 -2.92 6.50
C PHE A 260 15.40 -2.80 5.16
N ALA A 261 14.28 -3.49 5.01
CA ALA A 261 13.46 -3.43 3.80
C ALA A 261 11.99 -3.65 4.09
N GLY A 262 11.13 -3.25 3.14
CA GLY A 262 9.69 -3.34 3.34
C GLY A 262 9.15 -2.23 4.22
N GLN A 263 7.92 -2.41 4.69
CA GLN A 263 7.16 -1.36 5.39
C GLN A 263 7.91 -0.77 6.60
N ILE A 264 8.71 -1.58 7.32
CA ILE A 264 9.48 -1.13 8.50
C ILE A 264 10.42 0.06 8.18
N THR A 265 10.79 0.28 6.92
CA THR A 265 11.60 1.43 6.50
C THR A 265 10.81 2.71 6.27
N GLY A 266 9.50 2.73 6.55
CA GLY A 266 8.65 3.87 6.23
C GLY A 266 8.30 3.96 4.73
N VAL A 267 8.33 2.85 4.00
CA VAL A 267 7.57 2.76 2.74
C VAL A 267 6.20 2.15 3.02
N GLU A 268 5.20 2.51 2.23
CA GLU A 268 3.85 1.98 2.38
C GLU A 268 3.37 1.40 1.05
N GLY A 269 2.81 0.18 1.09
CA GLY A 269 2.36 -0.56 -0.07
C GLY A 269 3.20 -1.80 -0.43
N TYR A 270 2.53 -2.77 -1.06
CA TYR A 270 3.14 -4.05 -1.41
C TYR A 270 4.27 -3.91 -2.43
N LEU A 271 4.09 -3.08 -3.46
CA LEU A 271 5.08 -2.93 -4.52
C LEU A 271 6.29 -2.11 -4.05
N GLU A 272 6.06 -1.11 -3.20
CA GLU A 272 7.09 -0.34 -2.53
C GLU A 272 7.96 -1.24 -1.65
N SER A 273 7.32 -2.11 -0.87
CA SER A 273 8.01 -3.09 -0.02
C SER A 273 8.81 -4.11 -0.84
N VAL A 274 8.25 -4.59 -1.95
CA VAL A 274 8.95 -5.48 -2.88
C VAL A 274 10.12 -4.78 -3.55
N GLY A 275 9.97 -3.49 -3.89
CA GLY A 275 11.03 -2.69 -4.50
C GLY A 275 12.22 -2.47 -3.58
N THR A 276 11.97 -2.08 -2.33
CA THR A 276 13.03 -1.92 -1.31
C THR A 276 13.64 -3.26 -0.91
N GLY A 277 12.83 -4.32 -0.76
CA GLY A 277 13.28 -5.69 -0.51
C GLY A 277 14.18 -6.23 -1.62
N TRP A 278 13.83 -5.97 -2.88
CA TRP A 278 14.66 -6.33 -4.02
C TRP A 278 16.02 -5.62 -3.97
N LEU A 279 16.06 -4.31 -3.72
CA LEU A 279 17.32 -3.57 -3.67
C LEU A 279 18.20 -4.01 -2.49
N ALA A 280 17.61 -4.20 -1.31
CA ALA A 280 18.31 -4.71 -0.14
C ALA A 280 18.89 -6.12 -0.39
N GLY A 281 18.11 -7.02 -1.01
CA GLY A 281 18.57 -8.36 -1.38
C GLY A 281 19.71 -8.35 -2.40
N ILE A 282 19.62 -7.51 -3.44
CA ILE A 282 20.71 -7.33 -4.42
C ILE A 282 21.98 -6.83 -3.73
N ASN A 283 21.87 -5.83 -2.86
CA ASN A 283 23.03 -5.27 -2.17
C ASN A 283 23.61 -6.23 -1.13
N ALA A 284 22.78 -6.97 -0.41
CA ALA A 284 23.24 -8.01 0.50
C ALA A 284 24.04 -9.08 -0.27
N ALA A 285 23.50 -9.59 -1.38
CA ALA A 285 24.22 -10.54 -2.23
C ALA A 285 25.56 -9.97 -2.75
N ARG A 286 25.58 -8.68 -3.13
CA ARG A 286 26.82 -8.00 -3.55
C ARG A 286 27.84 -7.92 -2.42
N ILE A 287 27.44 -7.57 -1.20
CA ILE A 287 28.32 -7.57 -0.02
C ILE A 287 28.87 -8.97 0.27
N ALA A 288 28.03 -10.01 0.18
CA ALA A 288 28.47 -11.40 0.34
C ALA A 288 29.53 -11.82 -0.70
N LEU A 289 29.47 -11.24 -1.90
CA LEU A 289 30.43 -11.46 -2.99
C LEU A 289 31.62 -10.47 -2.96
N GLY A 290 31.79 -9.66 -1.92
CA GLY A 290 32.87 -8.67 -1.82
C GLY A 290 32.73 -7.48 -2.78
N MET A 291 31.55 -7.28 -3.36
CA MET A 291 31.27 -6.18 -4.28
C MET A 291 30.71 -4.96 -3.53
N GLN A 292 30.89 -3.78 -4.14
CA GLN A 292 30.28 -2.55 -3.63
C GLN A 292 28.76 -2.55 -3.83
N PRO A 293 27.97 -2.06 -2.85
CA PRO A 293 26.53 -1.92 -2.98
C PRO A 293 26.18 -0.86 -4.04
N VAL A 294 25.01 -1.00 -4.65
CA VAL A 294 24.50 -0.11 -5.70
C VAL A 294 23.30 0.69 -5.21
N ARG A 295 23.08 1.84 -5.84
CA ARG A 295 21.89 2.67 -5.65
C ARG A 295 21.00 2.53 -6.87
N ALA A 296 19.70 2.42 -6.66
CA ALA A 296 18.73 2.49 -7.73
C ALA A 296 18.76 3.88 -8.41
N PRO A 297 18.52 4.00 -9.73
CA PRO A 297 18.49 5.29 -10.42
C PRO A 297 17.50 6.26 -9.80
N LYS A 298 17.90 7.53 -9.63
CA LYS A 298 17.09 8.54 -8.93
C LYS A 298 15.77 8.84 -9.63
N ALA A 299 15.73 8.75 -10.97
CA ALA A 299 14.50 8.94 -11.74
C ALA A 299 13.52 7.76 -11.60
N SER A 300 14.00 6.58 -11.18
CA SER A 300 13.15 5.39 -11.01
C SER A 300 12.28 5.47 -9.75
N ALA A 301 11.14 4.79 -9.75
CA ALA A 301 10.27 4.72 -8.58
C ALA A 301 10.98 4.14 -7.34
N ILE A 302 11.74 3.05 -7.51
CA ILE A 302 12.48 2.42 -6.41
C ILE A 302 13.59 3.35 -5.90
N GLY A 303 14.35 3.99 -6.79
CA GLY A 303 15.39 4.95 -6.39
C GLY A 303 14.81 6.18 -5.71
N ALA A 304 13.66 6.69 -6.18
CA ALA A 304 12.95 7.79 -5.54
C ALA A 304 12.50 7.44 -4.11
N LEU A 305 11.93 6.25 -3.90
CA LEU A 305 11.55 5.77 -2.57
C LEU A 305 12.76 5.63 -1.65
N CYS A 306 13.81 4.93 -2.09
CA CYS A 306 15.02 4.72 -1.29
C CYS A 306 15.70 6.04 -0.93
N ARG A 307 15.74 6.99 -1.87
CA ARG A 307 16.26 8.35 -1.63
C ARG A 307 15.42 9.13 -0.62
N TYR A 308 14.10 9.02 -0.70
CA TYR A 308 13.21 9.70 0.24
C TYR A 308 13.38 9.15 1.65
N VAL A 309 13.22 7.83 1.83
CA VAL A 309 13.30 7.23 3.18
C VAL A 309 14.69 7.35 3.79
N SER A 310 15.75 7.49 3.00
CA SER A 310 17.11 7.62 3.53
C SER A 310 17.59 9.05 3.72
N ASN A 311 17.01 10.06 3.04
CA ASN A 311 17.56 11.43 3.07
C ASN A 311 16.53 12.55 3.30
N VAL A 312 15.25 12.27 3.54
CA VAL A 312 14.29 13.36 3.79
C VAL A 312 14.66 14.11 5.07
N GLU A 313 14.82 15.43 4.94
CA GLU A 313 15.11 16.32 6.06
C GLU A 313 13.78 16.81 6.65
N THR A 314 13.28 16.11 7.66
CA THR A 314 12.06 16.49 8.37
C THR A 314 12.06 15.99 9.81
N ASP A 315 11.52 16.80 10.72
CA ASP A 315 11.31 16.42 12.12
C ASP A 315 10.10 15.46 12.29
N ASN A 316 9.28 15.31 11.24
CA ASN A 316 8.09 14.45 11.25
C ASN A 316 8.13 13.47 10.06
N PHE A 317 9.09 12.55 10.08
CA PHE A 317 9.19 11.50 9.06
C PHE A 317 7.95 10.61 9.12
N GLN A 318 7.25 10.49 7.99
CA GLN A 318 6.05 9.65 7.84
C GLN A 318 6.29 8.62 6.74
N PRO A 319 5.60 7.46 6.80
CA PRO A 319 5.65 6.49 5.73
C PRO A 319 5.21 7.09 4.40
N VAL A 320 5.65 6.50 3.29
CA VAL A 320 5.31 7.02 1.96
C VAL A 320 5.06 5.91 0.95
N ASN A 321 4.06 6.13 0.09
CA ASN A 321 3.84 5.35 -1.12
C ASN A 321 4.42 6.07 -2.35
N ILE A 322 4.64 5.36 -3.45
CA ILE A 322 5.16 6.02 -4.65
C ILE A 322 4.13 6.98 -5.24
N THR A 323 4.54 8.23 -5.48
CA THR A 323 3.75 9.22 -6.23
C THR A 323 4.65 9.98 -7.19
N PHE A 324 4.06 10.65 -8.19
CA PHE A 324 4.82 11.55 -9.08
C PHE A 324 5.52 12.70 -8.35
N GLY A 325 5.12 13.01 -7.10
CA GLY A 325 5.78 14.02 -6.28
C GLY A 325 7.13 13.58 -5.72
N LEU A 326 7.38 12.27 -5.63
CA LEU A 326 8.68 11.72 -5.20
C LEU A 326 9.68 11.59 -6.35
N LEU A 327 9.18 11.46 -7.58
CA LEU A 327 10.02 11.39 -8.77
C LEU A 327 10.69 12.74 -9.02
N GLU A 328 11.90 12.72 -9.59
CA GLU A 328 12.57 13.94 -9.98
C GLU A 328 11.73 14.71 -11.01
N PRO A 329 11.55 16.03 -10.82
CA PRO A 329 10.83 16.85 -11.78
C PRO A 329 11.60 16.87 -13.10
N LEU A 330 10.88 16.98 -14.21
CA LEU A 330 11.51 17.18 -15.51
C LEU A 330 12.37 18.46 -15.49
N PRO A 331 13.52 18.46 -16.20
CA PRO A 331 14.28 19.67 -16.47
C PRO A 331 13.39 20.79 -17.01
N GLU A 332 13.70 22.04 -16.67
CA GLU A 332 12.84 23.20 -16.96
C GLU A 332 12.45 23.31 -18.43
N GLU A 333 13.39 23.01 -19.34
CA GLU A 333 13.16 23.01 -20.79
C GLU A 333 12.09 22.00 -21.22
N LEU A 334 12.15 20.77 -20.69
CA LEU A 334 11.13 19.75 -20.95
C LEU A 334 9.81 20.09 -20.27
N ARG A 335 9.84 20.71 -19.10
CA ARG A 335 8.63 21.15 -18.39
C ARG A 335 7.87 22.25 -19.15
N LYS A 336 8.58 23.15 -19.83
CA LYS A 336 8.00 24.17 -20.72
C LYS A 336 7.47 23.58 -22.02
N HIS A 337 8.14 22.56 -22.56
CA HIS A 337 7.72 21.85 -23.76
C HIS A 337 6.42 21.05 -23.53
N TYR A 338 6.38 20.24 -22.46
CA TYR A 338 5.22 19.43 -22.10
C TYR A 338 4.30 20.21 -21.15
N ARG A 339 3.36 20.97 -21.72
CA ARG A 339 2.46 21.85 -20.94
C ARG A 339 1.37 21.09 -20.20
N GLN A 340 0.93 19.95 -20.72
CA GLN A 340 -0.09 19.14 -20.04
C GLN A 340 0.52 18.27 -18.95
N LYS A 341 -0.14 18.19 -17.79
CA LYS A 341 0.31 17.36 -16.65
C LYS A 341 0.51 15.89 -17.05
N LYS A 342 -0.40 15.35 -17.87
CA LYS A 342 -0.35 13.97 -18.35
C LYS A 342 0.90 13.71 -19.21
N GLU A 343 1.24 14.62 -20.12
CA GLU A 343 2.41 14.51 -20.98
C GLU A 343 3.71 14.57 -20.16
N ARG A 344 3.78 15.46 -19.16
CA ARG A 344 4.93 15.51 -18.24
C ARG A 344 5.13 14.19 -17.50
N HIS A 345 4.06 13.65 -16.92
CA HIS A 345 4.10 12.38 -16.21
C HIS A 345 4.54 11.25 -17.14
N GLN A 346 4.02 11.20 -18.35
CA GLN A 346 4.44 10.22 -19.36
C GLN A 346 5.94 10.34 -19.66
N LYS A 347 6.45 11.56 -19.80
CA LYS A 347 7.87 11.77 -20.07
C LYS A 347 8.76 11.38 -18.89
N GLN A 348 8.33 11.63 -17.65
CA GLN A 348 9.03 11.16 -16.45
C GLN A 348 9.11 9.63 -16.42
N ILE A 349 8.01 8.94 -16.76
CA ILE A 349 7.99 7.46 -16.84
C ILE A 349 8.99 6.96 -17.88
N GLU A 350 9.01 7.54 -19.08
CA GLU A 350 9.94 7.14 -20.14
C GLU A 350 11.40 7.24 -19.70
N ILE A 351 11.78 8.35 -19.06
CA ILE A 351 13.13 8.57 -18.54
C ILE A 351 13.44 7.54 -17.44
N ALA A 352 12.53 7.39 -16.48
CA ALA A 352 12.66 6.44 -15.37
C ALA A 352 12.87 4.99 -15.85
N LEU A 353 12.06 4.54 -16.82
CA LEU A 353 12.16 3.19 -17.38
C LEU A 353 13.46 3.00 -18.17
N LYS A 354 13.89 4.01 -18.92
CA LYS A 354 15.17 3.95 -19.66
C LYS A 354 16.35 3.81 -18.72
N GLU A 355 16.43 4.65 -17.69
CA GLU A 355 17.51 4.57 -16.68
C GLU A 355 17.47 3.24 -15.92
N TRP A 356 16.28 2.75 -15.59
CA TRP A 356 16.12 1.45 -14.94
C TRP A 356 16.63 0.29 -15.81
N GLN A 357 16.36 0.33 -17.12
CA GLN A 357 16.86 -0.70 -18.05
C GLN A 357 18.38 -0.70 -18.14
N VAL A 358 19.01 0.48 -18.21
CA VAL A 358 20.48 0.61 -18.20
C VAL A 358 21.05 0.04 -16.91
N PHE A 359 20.49 0.44 -15.76
CA PHE A 359 20.90 -0.06 -14.46
C PHE A 359 20.81 -1.58 -14.32
N LEU A 360 19.72 -2.20 -14.81
CA LEU A 360 19.58 -3.65 -14.80
C LEU A 360 20.58 -4.35 -15.73
N ALA A 361 20.95 -3.74 -16.85
CA ALA A 361 21.97 -4.28 -17.75
C ALA A 361 23.35 -4.26 -17.09
N GLU A 362 23.73 -3.15 -16.45
CA GLU A 362 24.97 -3.00 -15.69
C GLU A 362 25.06 -4.01 -14.54
N LEU A 363 23.96 -4.21 -13.80
CA LEU A 363 23.90 -5.23 -12.74
C LEU A 363 24.13 -6.65 -13.25
N LYS A 364 23.58 -6.99 -14.42
CA LYS A 364 23.78 -8.32 -15.03
C LYS A 364 25.20 -8.51 -15.51
N LEU A 365 25.80 -7.51 -16.14
CA LEU A 365 27.19 -7.56 -16.59
C LEU A 365 28.13 -7.78 -15.40
N ALA A 366 27.95 -7.01 -14.32
CA ALA A 366 28.72 -7.17 -13.10
C ALA A 366 28.51 -8.56 -12.43
N ALA A 367 27.35 -9.18 -12.58
CA ALA A 367 27.13 -10.53 -12.07
C ALA A 367 27.86 -11.61 -12.91
N VAL A 368 27.94 -11.43 -14.24
CA VAL A 368 28.63 -12.36 -15.16
C VAL A 368 30.14 -12.26 -15.04
N GLU A 369 30.69 -11.05 -14.84
CA GLU A 369 32.15 -10.86 -14.68
C GLU A 369 32.72 -11.47 -13.39
N ASN A 370 31.84 -11.78 -12.42
CA ASN A 370 32.22 -12.26 -11.09
C ASN A 370 31.67 -13.66 -10.77
N ALA A 371 31.04 -14.32 -11.74
CA ALA A 371 30.62 -15.73 -11.68
C ALA A 371 31.65 -16.59 -12.42
#